data_AF-A0AAP0FA69-F1
#
_entry.id   AF-A0AAP0FA69-F1
#
_cell.length_a   1.000
_cell.length_b   1.000
_cell.length_c   1.000
_cell.angle_alpha   90.00
_cell.angle_beta   90.00
_cell.angle_gamma   90.00
#
_symmetry.space_group_name_H-M   'P 1'
#
loop_
_entity.id
_entity.type
_entity.pdbx_description
1 polymer ?
#
loop_
_entity_poly.entity_id
_entity_poly.type
_entity_poly.pdbx_seq_one_letter_code
_entity_poly.pdbx_strand_id
1 'polypeptide(L)'
;MQFLYEAGYGSSDYNATKGIIGLSQPRHVAVLATAKRVAYELGLHQGKEVGFQVRHDRRVGSSCSIKFMTDGILLREIQEEFLLEHFGDRINFGRSQ
;
A
#
# COMPACT_ATOMS: atom_id res chain seq x y z
N MET A 1 -3.22 -4.55 17.83
CA MET A 1 -3.98 -3.78 16.83
C MET A 1 -3.08 -2.67 16.36
N GLN A 2 -2.89 -2.59 15.05
CA GLN A 2 -1.70 -2.09 14.40
C GLN A 2 -2.00 -0.79 13.65
N PHE A 3 -0.97 0.03 13.45
CA PHE A 3 -1.04 1.39 12.91
C PHE A 3 -1.94 1.52 11.67
N LEU A 4 -2.73 2.60 11.65
CA LEU A 4 -3.45 3.11 10.49
C LEU A 4 -2.49 4.05 9.75
N TYR A 5 -2.11 3.72 8.53
CA TYR A 5 -1.30 4.59 7.68
C TYR A 5 -2.15 5.03 6.48
N GLU A 6 -2.34 6.34 6.31
CA GLU A 6 -3.00 6.93 5.15
C GLU A 6 -1.93 7.26 4.10
N ALA A 7 -1.89 6.51 3.00
CA ALA A 7 -1.01 6.81 1.88
C ALA A 7 -1.61 7.97 1.07
N GLY A 8 -1.08 9.19 1.23
CA GLY A 8 -1.57 10.35 0.49
C GLY A 8 -1.15 11.72 1.01
N TYR A 9 0.15 11.96 1.30
CA TYR A 9 0.69 13.30 1.54
C TYR A 9 2.06 13.47 0.87
N GLY A 10 2.14 14.35 -0.14
CA GLY A 10 3.43 14.74 -0.74
C GLY A 10 3.40 15.18 -2.20
N SER A 11 2.67 16.26 -2.55
CA SER A 11 2.95 17.20 -3.66
C SER A 11 1.72 18.09 -3.89
N SER A 12 1.92 19.39 -4.05
CA SER A 12 0.89 20.44 -4.20
C SER A 12 0.02 20.33 -5.47
N ASP A 13 0.15 19.28 -6.27
CA ASP A 13 -0.73 18.96 -7.41
C ASP A 13 -1.78 17.91 -7.02
N TYR A 14 -2.66 18.26 -6.07
CA TYR A 14 -3.75 17.38 -5.63
C TYR A 14 -4.91 17.38 -6.64
N ASN A 15 -4.78 16.55 -7.68
CA ASN A 15 -5.93 16.03 -8.41
C ASN A 15 -6.02 14.51 -8.21
N ALA A 16 -6.96 14.09 -7.36
CA ALA A 16 -7.66 12.80 -7.41
C ALA A 16 -6.94 11.49 -7.01
N THR A 17 -6.24 11.42 -5.87
CA THR A 17 -5.93 10.11 -5.26
C THR A 17 -6.73 9.92 -3.98
N LYS A 18 -7.74 9.05 -4.02
CA LYS A 18 -8.42 8.54 -2.82
C LYS A 18 -7.36 7.90 -1.91
N GLY A 19 -7.22 8.38 -0.68
CA GLY A 19 -6.30 7.80 0.29
C GLY A 19 -6.62 6.32 0.54
N ILE A 20 -5.59 5.48 0.53
CA ILE A 20 -5.71 4.06 0.88
C ILE A 20 -5.47 3.93 2.38
N ILE A 21 -6.37 3.22 3.06
CA ILE A 21 -6.21 2.85 4.46
C ILE A 21 -5.26 1.65 4.55
N GLY A 22 -4.04 1.88 5.04
CA GLY A 22 -3.04 0.84 5.28
C GLY A 22 -3.10 0.29 6.71
N LEU A 23 -3.07 -1.04 6.86
CA LEU A 23 -2.92 -1.72 8.14
C LEU A 23 -1.77 -2.73 8.07
N SER A 24 -0.82 -2.66 8.99
CA SER A 24 0.21 -3.71 9.07
C SER A 24 -0.22 -4.89 9.98
N GLN A 25 0.41 -6.06 9.79
CA GLN A 25 0.36 -7.22 10.68
C GLN A 25 1.77 -7.85 10.74
N PRO A 26 2.23 -8.38 11.89
CA PRO A 26 3.59 -8.90 12.01
C PRO A 26 3.78 -10.23 11.26
N ARG A 27 2.69 -10.95 10.96
CA ARG A 27 2.72 -12.29 10.36
C ARG A 27 2.03 -12.30 9.01
N HIS A 28 2.66 -12.95 8.03
CA HIS A 28 2.09 -13.14 6.70
C HIS A 28 0.69 -13.80 6.74
N VAL A 29 0.52 -14.85 7.55
CA VAL A 29 -0.79 -15.52 7.68
C VAL A 29 -1.88 -14.59 8.25
N ALA A 30 -1.51 -13.64 9.11
CA ALA A 30 -2.46 -12.67 9.65
C ALA A 30 -2.85 -11.64 8.59
N VAL A 31 -1.91 -11.17 7.76
CA VAL A 31 -2.21 -10.29 6.60
C VAL A 31 -3.26 -10.93 5.69
N LEU A 32 -3.03 -12.19 5.27
CA LEU A 32 -3.92 -12.88 4.34
C LEU A 32 -5.30 -13.16 4.97
N ALA A 33 -5.32 -13.65 6.23
CA ALA A 33 -6.54 -13.97 6.93
C ALA A 33 -7.40 -12.72 7.16
N THR A 34 -6.80 -11.61 7.60
CA THR A 34 -7.51 -10.36 7.84
C THR A 34 -8.01 -9.74 6.54
N ALA A 35 -7.20 -9.71 5.47
CA ALA A 35 -7.64 -9.21 4.16
C ALA A 35 -8.85 -10.00 3.63
N LYS A 36 -8.80 -11.33 3.72
CA LYS A 36 -9.91 -12.19 3.31
C LYS A 36 -11.16 -11.97 4.18
N ARG A 37 -10.97 -11.85 5.50
CA ARG A 37 -12.07 -11.65 6.45
C ARG A 37 -12.75 -10.29 6.26
N VAL A 38 -11.99 -9.22 6.15
CA VAL A 38 -12.51 -7.87 5.93
C VAL A 38 -13.19 -7.75 4.58
N ALA A 39 -12.64 -8.35 3.52
CA ALA A 39 -13.33 -8.43 2.23
C ALA A 39 -14.70 -9.11 2.37
N TYR A 40 -14.77 -10.24 3.07
CA TYR A 40 -16.03 -10.96 3.31
C TYR A 40 -17.02 -10.15 4.15
N GLU A 41 -16.59 -9.58 5.28
CA GLU A 41 -17.45 -8.83 6.20
C GLU A 41 -18.04 -7.56 5.57
N LEU A 42 -17.30 -6.94 4.64
CA LEU A 42 -17.72 -5.72 3.94
C LEU A 42 -18.41 -5.99 2.59
N GLY A 43 -18.51 -7.25 2.15
CA GLY A 43 -19.04 -7.58 0.82
C GLY A 43 -18.19 -7.04 -0.33
N LEU A 44 -16.88 -6.93 -0.12
CA LEU A 44 -15.90 -6.40 -1.08
C LEU A 44 -15.02 -7.52 -1.65
N HIS A 45 -14.30 -7.25 -2.73
CA HIS A 45 -13.44 -8.26 -3.36
C HIS A 45 -12.00 -8.11 -2.90
N GLN A 46 -11.43 -9.21 -2.41
CA GLN A 46 -10.00 -9.30 -2.12
C GLN A 46 -9.20 -9.16 -3.43
N GLY A 47 -8.17 -8.31 -3.40
CA GLY A 47 -7.35 -7.97 -4.57
C GLY A 47 -7.92 -6.84 -5.43
N LYS A 48 -9.12 -6.33 -5.13
CA LYS A 48 -9.74 -5.19 -5.83
C LYS A 48 -9.95 -4.01 -4.88
N GLU A 49 -11.00 -4.03 -4.06
CA GLU A 49 -11.25 -2.98 -3.06
C GLU A 49 -10.47 -3.23 -1.75
N VAL A 50 -10.22 -4.50 -1.40
CA VAL A 50 -9.41 -4.90 -0.24
C VAL A 50 -8.14 -5.60 -0.72
N GLY A 51 -7.00 -4.91 -0.65
CA GLY A 51 -5.71 -5.43 -1.07
C GLY A 51 -4.86 -6.00 0.07
N PHE A 52 -3.81 -6.73 -0.30
CA PHE A 52 -2.73 -7.06 0.61
C PHE A 52 -1.36 -7.08 -0.05
N GLN A 53 -0.31 -6.92 0.75
CA GLN A 53 1.08 -7.00 0.30
C GLN A 53 1.99 -7.58 1.38
N VAL A 54 2.66 -8.66 1.04
CA VAL A 54 3.74 -9.26 1.83
C VAL A 54 4.98 -9.39 0.95
N ARG A 55 6.09 -9.86 1.52
CA ARG A 55 7.39 -9.92 0.83
C ARG A 55 7.37 -10.60 -0.55
N HIS A 56 6.59 -11.66 -0.72
CA HIS A 56 6.58 -12.49 -1.94
C HIS A 56 5.22 -12.57 -2.64
N ASP A 57 4.21 -11.84 -2.15
CA ASP A 57 2.88 -11.82 -2.76
C ASP A 57 2.25 -10.44 -2.58
N ARG A 58 1.69 -9.92 -3.68
CA ARG A 58 1.06 -8.60 -3.74
C ARG A 58 -0.21 -8.70 -4.56
N ARG A 59 -1.33 -8.36 -3.93
CA ARG A 59 -2.64 -8.24 -4.59
C ARG A 59 -3.30 -6.93 -4.16
N VAL A 60 -3.03 -5.88 -4.91
CA VAL A 60 -3.57 -4.53 -4.65
C VAL A 60 -4.11 -4.01 -5.98
N GLY A 61 -5.44 -3.91 -6.09
CA GLY A 61 -6.12 -3.42 -7.27
C GLY A 61 -6.08 -1.91 -7.40
N SER A 62 -6.40 -1.39 -8.59
CA SER A 62 -6.47 0.07 -8.84
C SER A 62 -7.55 0.77 -8.02
N SER A 63 -8.62 0.06 -7.65
CA SER A 63 -9.70 0.56 -6.79
C SER A 63 -9.52 0.20 -5.31
N CYS A 64 -8.31 -0.19 -4.89
CA CYS A 64 -8.03 -0.59 -3.52
C CYS A 64 -8.22 0.60 -2.58
N SER A 65 -9.05 0.44 -1.55
CA SER A 65 -9.26 1.42 -0.49
C SER A 65 -8.74 0.95 0.87
N ILE A 66 -8.52 -0.35 1.05
CA ILE A 66 -7.97 -0.95 2.27
C ILE A 66 -6.83 -1.89 1.90
N LYS A 67 -5.63 -1.70 2.47
CA LYS A 67 -4.44 -2.52 2.20
C LYS A 67 -3.88 -3.12 3.48
N PHE A 68 -3.83 -4.45 3.55
CA PHE A 68 -3.14 -5.17 4.62
C PHE A 68 -1.71 -5.48 4.24
N MET A 69 -0.74 -5.28 5.13
CA MET A 69 0.66 -5.52 4.80
C MET A 69 1.47 -6.05 5.98
N THR A 70 2.67 -6.58 5.73
CA THR A 70 3.61 -6.85 6.83
C THR A 70 4.32 -5.58 7.28
N ASP A 71 4.81 -5.53 8.51
CA ASP A 71 5.64 -4.40 8.99
C ASP A 71 6.85 -4.13 8.10
N GLY A 72 7.52 -5.18 7.60
CA GLY A 72 8.64 -5.01 6.67
C GLY A 72 8.23 -4.41 5.32
N ILE A 73 6.97 -4.54 4.91
CA ILE A 73 6.45 -3.87 3.71
C ILE A 73 6.14 -2.41 4.01
N LEU A 74 5.47 -2.14 5.15
CA LEU A 74 5.19 -0.76 5.57
C LEU A 74 6.48 0.06 5.72
N LEU A 75 7.49 -0.48 6.40
CA LEU A 75 8.78 0.18 6.58
C LEU A 75 9.47 0.48 5.25
N ARG A 76 9.39 -0.46 4.30
CA ARG A 76 9.95 -0.27 2.96
C ARG A 76 9.23 0.85 2.20
N GLU A 77 7.90 0.90 2.28
CA GLU A 77 7.11 1.95 1.61
C GLU A 77 7.41 3.33 2.19
N ILE A 78 7.51 3.46 3.51
CA ILE A 78 7.91 4.71 4.18
C ILE A 78 9.32 5.14 3.74
N GLN A 79 10.27 4.20 3.62
CA GLN A 79 11.62 4.50 3.14
C GLN A 79 11.62 4.96 1.68
N GLU A 80 10.86 4.29 0.81
CA GLU A 80 10.73 4.65 -0.61
C GLU A 80 10.10 6.04 -0.77
N GLU A 81 9.05 6.36 0.00
CA GLU A 81 8.44 7.70 0.01
C GLU A 81 9.39 8.77 0.54
N PHE A 82 10.05 8.53 1.67
CA PHE A 82 11.04 9.47 2.21
C PHE A 82 12.14 9.78 1.19
N LEU A 83 12.63 8.76 0.47
CA LEU A 83 13.61 8.94 -0.59
C LEU A 83 13.06 9.76 -1.77
N LEU A 84 11.81 9.51 -2.16
CA LEU A 84 11.13 10.27 -3.23
C LEU A 84 10.93 11.74 -2.85
N GLU A 85 10.59 12.05 -1.60
CA GLU A 85 10.40 13.43 -1.13
C GLU A 85 11.72 14.21 -1.04
N HIS A 86 12.80 13.56 -0.59
CA HIS A 86 14.04 14.26 -0.26
C HIS A 86 15.04 14.29 -1.42
N PHE A 87 14.97 13.32 -2.33
CA PHE A 87 15.90 13.18 -3.46
C PHE A 87 15.16 13.22 -4.80
N GLY A 88 13.94 13.78 -4.81
CA GLY A 88 12.91 13.71 -5.83
C GLY A 88 13.20 14.33 -7.20
N ASP A 89 14.38 14.13 -7.77
CA ASP A 89 14.47 14.02 -9.22
C ASP A 89 14.44 12.54 -9.56
N ARG A 90 13.33 12.13 -10.19
CA ARG A 90 13.33 10.95 -11.06
C ARG A 90 14.38 11.21 -12.14
N ILE A 91 15.62 10.83 -11.89
CA ILE A 91 16.62 10.73 -12.95
C ILE A 91 16.13 9.62 -13.86
N ASN A 92 15.37 10.03 -14.88
CA ASN A 92 15.01 9.26 -16.05
C ASN A 92 16.33 9.04 -16.81
N PHE A 93 17.19 8.16 -16.30
CA PHE A 93 18.37 7.72 -17.02
C PHE A 93 17.90 6.83 -18.17
N GLY A 94 17.69 7.49 -19.32
CA GLY A 94 17.63 6.95 -20.67
C GLY A 94 17.12 5.52 -20.84
N ARG A 95 15.82 5.37 -21.11
CA ARG A 95 15.41 4.46 -22.20
C ARG A 95 15.47 5.23 -23.52
N SER A 96 16.69 5.44 -23.99
CA SER A 96 16.97 5.59 -25.41
C SER A 96 18.11 4.63 -25.73
N GLN A 97 17.75 3.53 -26.39
CA GLN A 97 18.43 2.75 -27.43
C GLN A 97 17.91 1.31 -27.33
#